data_AF-A0A1H7ZV34-F1
#
_entry.id   AF-A0A1H7ZV34-F1
#
_cell.length_a   1.000
_cell.length_b   1.000
_cell.length_c   1.000
_cell.angle_alpha   90.00
_cell.angle_beta   90.00
_cell.angle_gamma   90.00
#
_symmetry.space_group_name_H-M   'P 1'
#
loop_
_entity.id
_entity.type
_entity.pdbx_description
1 polymer ?
#
loop_
_entity_poly.entity_id
_entity_poly.type
_entity_poly.pdbx_seq_one_letter_code
_entity_poly.pdbx_strand_id
1 'polypeptide(L)'
;MTFSNPGAGLAQAVEFLRAQDREIATGVGLTFEMLTGDLGEANYSSARVGLLDFRRRAEMLQRNLIEAGLLRPLWRRWIDVQALAGAIPPEALADHLAVRFVPPGWAWVDPKNEVEADVAAIAAGLKSREEVVAGRGRDIDELDEERARDRAQNIKGESHE
;
A
#
# COMPACT_ATOMS: atom_id res chain seq x y z
N MET A 1 60.07 -15.41 -20.47
CA MET A 1 58.78 -14.86 -20.94
C MET A 1 58.01 -14.45 -19.70
N THR A 2 57.99 -13.16 -19.37
CA THR A 2 57.27 -12.68 -18.19
C THR A 2 55.84 -12.40 -18.62
N PHE A 3 54.88 -13.16 -18.13
CA PHE A 3 53.47 -12.92 -18.42
C PHE A 3 52.99 -11.67 -17.67
N SER A 4 52.18 -10.84 -18.34
CA SER A 4 51.56 -9.67 -17.73
C SER A 4 50.62 -10.11 -16.60
N ASN A 5 50.86 -9.61 -15.39
CA ASN A 5 49.92 -9.76 -14.30
C ASN A 5 48.74 -8.78 -14.54
N PRO A 6 47.49 -9.23 -14.71
CA PRO A 6 46.37 -8.31 -14.86
C PRO A 6 46.31 -7.38 -13.64
N GLY A 7 46.20 -6.07 -13.89
CA GLY A 7 46.13 -5.06 -12.84
C GLY A 7 44.91 -5.23 -11.95
N ALA A 8 44.90 -4.59 -10.78
CA ALA A 8 43.85 -4.66 -9.75
C ALA A 8 42.45 -4.15 -10.17
N GLY A 9 42.16 -4.05 -11.48
CA GLY A 9 40.96 -3.51 -12.12
C GLY A 9 39.63 -4.13 -11.67
N LEU A 10 39.66 -5.33 -11.10
CA LEU A 10 38.46 -5.99 -10.58
C LEU A 10 37.85 -5.24 -9.39
N ALA A 11 38.66 -4.54 -8.58
CA ALA A 11 38.14 -3.72 -7.48
C ALA A 11 37.42 -2.47 -8.00
N GLN A 12 37.97 -1.79 -9.01
CA GLN A 12 37.32 -0.64 -9.63
C GLN A 12 36.05 -1.02 -10.41
N ALA A 13 35.96 -2.26 -10.92
CA ALA A 13 34.79 -2.74 -11.64
C ALA A 13 33.53 -2.78 -10.75
N VAL A 14 33.67 -3.19 -9.48
CA VAL A 14 32.54 -3.26 -8.53
C VAL A 14 31.99 -1.86 -8.22
N GLU A 15 32.87 -0.89 -7.98
CA GLU A 15 32.47 0.50 -7.76
C GLU A 15 31.78 1.11 -8.98
N PHE A 16 32.29 0.83 -10.18
CA PHE A 16 31.69 1.26 -11.43
C PHE A 16 30.28 0.68 -11.63
N LEU A 17 30.11 -0.63 -11.42
CA LEU A 17 28.80 -1.29 -11.53
C LEU A 17 27.80 -0.70 -10.52
N ARG A 18 28.21 -0.50 -9.27
CA ARG A 18 27.38 0.16 -8.25
C ARG A 18 26.98 1.58 -8.65
N ALA A 19 27.87 2.35 -9.28
CA ALA A 19 27.54 3.68 -9.79
C ALA A 19 26.51 3.61 -10.93
N GLN A 20 26.66 2.65 -11.85
CA GLN A 20 25.72 2.44 -12.95
C GLN A 20 24.33 2.00 -12.45
N ASP A 21 24.26 1.08 -11.49
CA ASP A 21 23.00 0.67 -10.86
C ASP A 21 22.29 1.83 -10.17
N ARG A 22 23.04 2.76 -9.54
CA ARG A 22 22.46 3.99 -8.95
C ARG A 22 21.88 4.93 -10.00
N GLU A 23 22.54 5.06 -11.15
CA GLU A 23 22.03 5.86 -12.27
C GLU A 23 20.74 5.25 -12.83
N ILE A 24 20.71 3.93 -13.03
CA ILE A 24 19.52 3.19 -13.45
C ILE A 24 18.40 3.35 -12.42
N ALA A 25 18.69 3.17 -11.13
CA ALA A 25 17.74 3.31 -10.03
C ALA A 25 17.10 4.70 -10.03
N THR A 26 17.91 5.75 -10.21
CA THR A 26 17.44 7.13 -10.35
C THR A 26 16.52 7.29 -11.56
N GLY A 27 16.90 6.74 -12.71
CA GLY A 27 16.11 6.81 -13.95
C GLY A 27 14.75 6.10 -13.85
N VAL A 28 14.69 4.95 -13.18
CA VAL A 28 13.43 4.24 -12.95
C VAL A 28 12.67 4.74 -11.72
N GLY A 29 13.29 5.62 -10.91
CA GLY A 29 12.76 6.21 -9.68
C GLY A 29 12.55 5.20 -8.55
N LEU A 30 13.53 4.33 -8.36
CA LEU A 30 13.66 3.40 -7.22
C LEU A 30 14.93 3.76 -6.44
N THR A 31 15.04 3.30 -5.19
CA THR A 31 16.33 3.34 -4.51
C THR A 31 17.24 2.22 -5.03
N PHE A 32 18.55 2.38 -4.84
CA PHE A 32 19.54 1.35 -5.22
C PHE A 32 19.21 0.01 -4.55
N GLU A 33 18.85 0.05 -3.28
CA GLU A 33 18.48 -1.11 -2.47
C GLU A 33 17.26 -1.84 -3.03
N MET A 34 16.25 -1.10 -3.51
CA MET A 34 15.05 -1.69 -4.11
C MET A 34 15.31 -2.29 -5.48
N LEU A 35 16.19 -1.65 -6.27
CA LEU A 35 16.54 -2.11 -7.61
C LEU A 35 17.41 -3.39 -7.54
N THR A 36 18.41 -3.39 -6.68
CA THR A 36 19.45 -4.42 -6.64
C THR A 36 19.22 -5.49 -5.58
N GLY A 37 18.44 -5.18 -4.54
CA GLY A 37 18.31 -6.02 -3.34
C GLY A 37 19.53 -5.96 -2.40
N ASP A 38 20.57 -5.19 -2.72
CA ASP A 38 21.75 -5.02 -1.86
C ASP A 38 21.43 -4.05 -0.72
N LEU A 39 21.29 -4.61 0.49
CA LEU A 39 21.06 -3.87 1.74
C LEU A 39 22.35 -3.70 2.57
N GLY A 40 23.52 -4.08 2.05
CA GLY A 40 24.76 -4.16 2.82
C GLY A 40 25.23 -2.81 3.40
N GLU A 41 24.92 -1.70 2.72
CA GLU A 41 25.24 -0.34 3.17
C GLU A 41 24.01 0.49 3.56
N ALA A 42 22.82 -0.12 3.58
CA ALA A 42 21.59 0.58 3.86
C ALA A 42 21.49 0.94 5.35
N ASN A 43 21.27 2.23 5.65
CA ASN A 43 20.93 2.65 7.01
C ASN A 43 19.40 2.73 7.18
N TYR A 44 18.90 2.45 8.39
CA TYR A 44 17.46 2.39 8.68
C TYR A 44 16.71 3.65 8.26
N SER A 45 17.25 4.83 8.55
CA SER A 45 16.61 6.11 8.22
C SER A 45 16.49 6.33 6.70
N SER A 46 17.53 6.03 5.94
CA SER A 46 17.58 6.15 4.47
C SER A 46 16.66 5.15 3.79
N ALA A 47 16.65 3.89 4.27
CA ALA A 47 15.76 2.85 3.77
C ALA A 47 14.29 3.24 4.00
N ARG A 48 13.97 3.80 5.18
CA ARG A 48 12.62 4.29 5.50
C ARG A 48 12.19 5.44 4.59
N VAL A 49 13.06 6.44 4.38
CA VAL A 49 12.75 7.57 3.48
C VAL A 49 12.51 7.07 2.06
N GLY A 50 13.38 6.20 1.55
CA GLY A 50 13.23 5.61 0.22
C GLY A 50 11.93 4.82 0.06
N LEU A 51 11.56 4.03 1.08
CA LEU A 51 10.31 3.28 1.10
C LEU A 51 9.08 4.21 1.09
N LEU A 52 9.12 5.31 1.83
CA LEU A 52 8.01 6.28 1.85
C LEU A 52 7.79 6.94 0.50
N ASP A 53 8.86 7.36 -0.18
CA ASP A 53 8.76 7.97 -1.51
C ASP A 53 8.28 6.97 -2.57
N PHE A 54 8.75 5.71 -2.50
CA PHE A 54 8.25 4.63 -3.35
C PHE A 54 6.74 4.42 -3.15
N ARG A 55 6.29 4.29 -1.89
CA ARG A 55 4.86 4.10 -1.57
C ARG A 55 4.01 5.23 -2.10
N ARG A 56 4.43 6.49 -1.88
CA ARG A 56 3.73 7.67 -2.39
C ARG A 56 3.58 7.61 -3.92
N ARG A 57 4.64 7.22 -4.64
CA ARG A 57 4.58 7.07 -6.10
C ARG A 57 3.67 5.93 -6.53
N ALA A 58 3.75 4.78 -5.86
CA ALA A 58 2.88 3.64 -6.14
C ALA A 58 1.40 3.97 -5.92
N GLU A 59 1.06 4.64 -4.82
CA GLU A 59 -0.30 5.11 -4.53
C GLU A 59 -0.80 6.11 -5.57
N MET A 60 0.05 7.06 -5.97
CA MET A 60 -0.28 8.01 -7.03
C MET A 60 -0.60 7.27 -8.34
N LEU A 61 0.23 6.32 -8.75
CA LEU A 61 -0.01 5.53 -9.96
C LEU A 61 -1.29 4.69 -9.84
N GLN A 62 -1.52 4.06 -8.69
CA GLN A 62 -2.71 3.26 -8.44
C GLN A 62 -3.98 4.11 -8.53
N ARG A 63 -4.01 5.28 -7.88
CA ARG A 63 -5.16 6.19 -7.93
C ARG A 63 -5.43 6.70 -9.34
N ASN A 64 -4.39 7.09 -10.09
CA ASN A 64 -4.58 7.67 -11.42
C ASN A 64 -4.88 6.62 -12.49
N LEU A 65 -4.11 5.54 -12.53
CA LEU A 65 -4.19 4.55 -13.62
C LEU A 65 -5.25 3.50 -13.35
N ILE A 66 -5.30 2.98 -12.13
CA ILE A 66 -6.20 1.87 -11.79
C ILE A 66 -7.55 2.42 -11.34
N GLU A 67 -7.57 3.28 -10.32
CA GLU A 67 -8.83 3.76 -9.77
C GLU A 67 -9.57 4.69 -10.74
N ALA A 68 -8.94 5.81 -11.13
CA ALA A 68 -9.57 6.79 -12.00
C ALA A 68 -9.64 6.33 -13.47
N GLY A 69 -8.60 5.67 -13.96
CA GLY A 69 -8.49 5.25 -15.35
C GLY A 69 -9.33 4.02 -15.71
N LEU A 70 -9.51 3.07 -14.79
CA LEU A 70 -10.13 1.77 -15.08
C LEU A 70 -11.36 1.49 -14.21
N LEU A 71 -11.18 1.47 -12.88
CA LEU A 71 -12.21 0.98 -11.96
C LEU A 71 -13.42 1.90 -11.89
N ARG A 72 -13.22 3.22 -11.78
CA ARG A 72 -14.31 4.19 -11.66
C ARG A 72 -15.18 4.28 -12.92
N PRO A 73 -14.62 4.32 -14.15
CA PRO A 73 -15.43 4.24 -15.38
C PRO A 73 -16.19 2.93 -15.50
N LEU A 74 -15.54 1.80 -15.18
CA LEU A 74 -16.17 0.47 -15.22
C LEU A 74 -17.34 0.40 -14.24
N TRP A 75 -17.13 0.84 -13.00
CA TRP A 75 -18.15 0.86 -11.96
C TRP A 75 -19.37 1.68 -12.37
N ARG A 76 -19.15 2.92 -12.84
CA ARG A 76 -20.24 3.78 -13.32
C ARG A 76 -21.04 3.10 -14.42
N ARG A 77 -20.36 2.53 -15.42
CA ARG A 77 -21.03 1.84 -16.53
C ARG A 77 -21.84 0.64 -16.05
N TRP A 78 -21.31 -0.11 -15.09
CA TRP A 78 -22.02 -1.23 -14.49
C TRP A 78 -23.29 -0.76 -13.78
N ILE A 79 -23.20 0.26 -12.92
CA ILE A 79 -24.35 0.82 -12.21
C ILE A 79 -25.40 1.40 -13.17
N ASP A 80 -24.99 2.07 -14.24
CA ASP A 80 -25.90 2.57 -15.29
C ASP A 80 -26.70 1.42 -15.93
N VAL A 81 -26.03 0.30 -16.23
CA VAL A 81 -26.69 -0.90 -16.79
C VAL A 81 -27.67 -1.50 -15.78
N GLN A 82 -27.30 -1.58 -14.50
CA GLN A 82 -28.20 -2.09 -13.46
C GLN A 82 -29.42 -1.18 -13.25
N ALA A 83 -29.25 0.13 -13.35
CA ALA A 83 -30.36 1.09 -13.31
C ALA A 83 -31.29 0.93 -14.52
N LEU A 84 -30.74 0.81 -15.73
CA LEU A 84 -31.53 0.57 -16.95
C LEU A 84 -32.28 -0.78 -16.93
N ALA A 85 -31.71 -1.79 -16.28
CA ALA A 85 -32.36 -3.07 -16.05
C ALA A 85 -33.45 -3.03 -14.96
N GLY A 86 -33.63 -1.89 -14.27
CA GLY A 86 -34.58 -1.72 -13.18
C GLY A 86 -34.16 -2.37 -11.87
N ALA A 87 -32.91 -2.82 -11.73
CA ALA A 87 -32.39 -3.42 -10.50
C ALA A 87 -32.05 -2.37 -9.42
N ILE A 88 -31.76 -1.14 -9.84
CA ILE A 88 -31.49 0.00 -8.95
C ILE A 88 -32.58 1.04 -9.19
N PRO A 89 -33.36 1.41 -8.18
CA PRO A 89 -34.39 2.43 -8.34
C PRO A 89 -33.74 3.82 -8.51
N PRO A 90 -34.36 4.75 -9.25
CA PRO A 90 -33.78 6.05 -9.56
C PRO A 90 -33.32 6.85 -8.34
N GLU A 91 -34.05 6.76 -7.23
CA GLU A 91 -33.74 7.42 -5.96
C GLU A 91 -32.47 6.91 -5.28
N ALA A 92 -32.08 5.65 -5.51
CA ALA A 92 -30.89 5.03 -4.92
C ALA A 92 -29.65 5.09 -5.84
N LEU A 93 -29.80 5.62 -7.06
CA LEU A 93 -28.74 5.61 -8.07
C LEU A 93 -27.49 6.39 -7.61
N ALA A 94 -27.69 7.55 -6.97
CA ALA A 94 -26.60 8.39 -6.50
C ALA A 94 -25.72 7.66 -5.47
N ASP A 95 -26.34 6.92 -4.55
CA ASP A 95 -25.64 6.17 -3.51
C ASP A 95 -24.83 5.01 -4.10
N HIS A 96 -25.35 4.34 -5.13
CA HIS A 96 -24.63 3.26 -5.81
C HIS A 96 -23.49 3.76 -6.71
N LEU A 97 -23.57 4.99 -7.21
CA LEU A 97 -22.48 5.62 -7.96
C LEU A 97 -21.32 6.06 -7.05
N ALA A 98 -21.61 6.34 -5.78
CA ALA A 98 -20.60 6.60 -4.77
C ALA A 98 -19.86 5.30 -4.45
N VAL A 99 -18.55 5.29 -4.72
CA VAL A 99 -17.69 4.13 -4.47
C VAL A 99 -16.34 4.60 -3.97
N ARG A 100 -15.86 3.91 -2.93
CA ARG A 100 -14.46 3.97 -2.49
C ARG A 100 -13.80 2.66 -2.86
N PHE A 101 -12.70 2.74 -3.60
CA PHE A 101 -11.86 1.59 -3.86
C PHE A 101 -10.80 1.49 -2.77
N VAL A 102 -10.70 0.33 -2.13
CA VAL A 102 -9.71 0.08 -1.08
C VAL A 102 -8.50 -0.62 -1.70
N PRO A 103 -7.33 0.04 -1.77
CA PRO A 103 -6.11 -0.58 -2.29
C PRO A 103 -5.53 -1.58 -1.29
N PRO A 104 -4.60 -2.46 -1.69
CA PRO A 104 -3.83 -3.26 -0.74
C PRO A 104 -3.11 -2.37 0.27
N GLY A 105 -3.14 -2.77 1.54
CA GLY A 105 -2.45 -2.06 2.61
C GLY A 105 -0.93 -2.23 2.55
N TRP A 106 -0.20 -1.27 3.09
CA TRP A 106 1.25 -1.37 3.24
C TRP A 106 1.62 -2.04 4.57
N ALA A 107 2.63 -2.91 4.54
CA ALA A 107 3.21 -3.42 5.77
C ALA A 107 3.91 -2.29 6.54
N TRP A 108 3.74 -2.27 7.87
CA TRP A 108 4.39 -1.30 8.72
C TRP A 108 5.86 -1.63 8.94
N VAL A 109 6.66 -0.58 9.10
CA VAL A 109 8.07 -0.76 9.48
C VAL A 109 8.15 -0.99 11.00
N ASP A 110 7.31 -0.30 11.76
CA ASP A 110 7.17 -0.48 13.22
C ASP A 110 5.68 -0.57 13.60
N PRO A 111 5.11 -1.78 13.63
CA PRO A 111 3.68 -1.99 13.87
C PRO A 111 3.16 -1.38 15.17
N LYS A 112 3.96 -1.42 16.24
CA LYS A 112 3.51 -0.97 17.56
C LYS A 112 3.35 0.54 17.60
N ASN A 113 4.40 1.25 17.19
CA ASN A 113 4.40 2.71 17.20
C ASN A 113 3.36 3.29 16.24
N GLU A 114 3.15 2.65 15.08
CA GLU A 114 2.13 3.09 14.12
C GLU A 114 0.70 2.87 14.65
N VAL A 115 0.41 1.75 15.33
CA VAL A 115 -0.90 1.51 15.95
C VAL A 115 -1.18 2.50 17.09
N GLU A 116 -0.21 2.73 17.96
CA GLU A 116 -0.36 3.69 19.06
C GLU A 116 -0.63 5.11 18.53
N ALA A 117 0.05 5.50 17.45
CA ALA A 117 -0.19 6.76 16.77
C ALA A 117 -1.59 6.83 16.13
N ASP A 118 -2.06 5.77 15.48
CA ASP A 118 -3.41 5.72 14.92
C ASP A 118 -4.50 5.82 16.01
N VAL A 119 -4.33 5.11 17.13
CA VAL A 119 -5.27 5.18 18.27
C VAL A 119 -5.32 6.61 18.84
N ALA A 120 -4.16 7.24 19.03
CA ALA A 120 -4.07 8.62 19.49
C ALA A 120 -4.72 9.60 18.49
N ALA A 121 -4.50 9.41 17.19
CA ALA A 121 -5.08 10.25 16.15
C ALA A 121 -6.61 10.13 16.07
N ILE A 122 -7.15 8.92 16.24
CA ILE A 122 -8.60 8.68 16.31
C ILE A 122 -9.17 9.35 17.56
N ALA A 123 -8.54 9.19 18.72
CA ALA A 123 -8.98 9.82 19.96
C ALA A 123 -8.95 11.35 19.88
N ALA A 124 -7.99 11.92 19.15
CA ALA A 124 -7.88 13.35 18.88
C ALA A 124 -8.82 13.85 17.77
N GLY A 125 -9.57 12.97 17.10
CA GLY A 125 -10.45 13.33 15.98
C GLY A 125 -9.72 13.71 14.69
N LEU A 126 -8.43 13.38 14.56
CA LEU A 126 -7.60 13.67 13.39
C LEU A 126 -7.74 12.61 12.29
N LYS A 127 -8.15 11.39 12.65
CA LYS A 127 -8.42 10.30 11.73
C LYS A 127 -9.71 9.59 12.09
N SER A 128 -10.43 9.11 11.08
CA SER A 128 -11.55 8.18 11.31
C SER A 128 -11.03 6.75 11.42
N ARG A 129 -11.81 5.90 12.10
CA ARG A 129 -11.53 4.45 12.13
C ARG A 129 -11.55 3.85 10.73
N GLU A 130 -12.46 4.32 9.89
CA GLU A 130 -12.62 3.88 8.51
C GLU A 130 -11.38 4.17 7.66
N GLU A 131 -10.78 5.36 7.81
CA GLU A 131 -9.53 5.71 7.14
C GLU A 131 -8.39 4.76 7.54
N VAL A 132 -8.28 4.44 8.83
CA VAL A 132 -7.25 3.53 9.36
C VAL A 132 -7.45 2.10 8.84
N VAL A 133 -8.69 1.62 8.77
CA VAL A 133 -9.00 0.27 8.28
C VAL A 133 -8.77 0.16 6.77
N ALA A 134 -9.23 1.15 6.00
CA ALA A 134 -8.98 1.23 4.57
C ALA A 134 -7.47 1.35 4.24
N GLY A 135 -6.70 2.07 5.06
CA GLY A 135 -5.24 2.15 4.94
C GLY A 135 -4.52 0.81 5.15
N ARG A 136 -5.18 -0.15 5.82
CA ARG A 136 -4.72 -1.53 5.98
C ARG A 136 -5.23 -2.45 4.86
N GLY A 137 -5.89 -1.90 3.86
CA GLY A 137 -6.46 -2.63 2.74
C GLY A 137 -7.67 -3.49 3.09
N ARG A 138 -8.40 -3.13 4.15
CA ARG A 138 -9.59 -3.82 4.59
C ARG A 138 -10.82 -2.93 4.41
N ASP A 139 -11.95 -3.55 4.12
CA ASP A 139 -13.23 -2.87 4.18
C ASP A 139 -13.73 -2.79 5.64
N ILE A 140 -14.37 -1.67 6.00
CA ILE A 140 -14.83 -1.45 7.38
C ILE A 140 -16.09 -2.27 7.69
N ASP A 141 -16.96 -2.48 6.72
CA ASP A 141 -18.21 -3.21 6.92
C ASP A 141 -17.90 -4.68 7.17
N GLU A 142 -16.99 -5.26 6.38
CA GLU A 142 -16.46 -6.62 6.62
C GLU A 142 -15.85 -6.76 8.02
N LEU A 143 -15.04 -5.78 8.44
CA LEU A 143 -14.42 -5.79 9.76
C LEU A 143 -15.48 -5.70 10.87
N ASP A 144 -16.53 -4.91 10.68
CA ASP A 144 -17.59 -4.76 11.67
C ASP A 144 -18.46 -6.02 11.78
N GLU A 145 -18.70 -6.70 10.67
CA GLU A 145 -19.33 -8.03 10.65
C GLU A 145 -18.49 -9.08 11.39
N GLU A 146 -17.17 -9.13 11.14
CA GLU A 146 -16.24 -9.99 11.88
C GLU A 146 -16.29 -9.72 13.38
N ARG A 147 -16.15 -8.45 13.79
CA ARG A 147 -16.18 -8.09 15.21
C ARG A 147 -17.53 -8.39 15.86
N ALA A 148 -18.64 -8.29 15.12
CA ALA A 148 -19.96 -8.65 15.62
C ALA A 148 -20.07 -10.16 15.87
N ARG A 149 -19.54 -10.98 14.95
CA ARG A 149 -19.47 -12.44 15.11
C ARG A 149 -18.62 -12.84 16.32
N ASP A 150 -17.46 -12.23 16.49
CA ASP A 150 -16.56 -12.53 17.63
C ASP A 150 -17.21 -12.21 18.97
N ARG A 151 -17.88 -11.05 19.08
CA ARG A 151 -18.64 -10.68 20.28
C ARG A 151 -19.75 -11.68 20.59
N ALA A 152 -20.49 -12.13 19.56
CA ALA A 152 -21.55 -13.11 19.74
C ALA A 152 -21.03 -14.49 20.18
N GLN A 153 -19.82 -14.89 19.75
CA GLN A 153 -19.17 -16.12 20.19
C GLN A 153 -18.67 -16.02 21.63
N ASN A 154 -18.04 -14.89 22.01
CA ASN A 154 -17.54 -14.70 23.38
C ASN A 154 -18.68 -14.72 24.42
N ILE A 155 -19.83 -14.12 24.11
CA ILE A 155 -21.02 -14.15 24.98
C ILE A 155 -21.54 -15.59 25.17
N LYS A 156 -21.45 -16.45 24.14
CA LYS A 156 -21.84 -17.87 24.27
C LYS A 156 -20.84 -18.67 25.09
N GLY A 157 -19.54 -18.37 24.98
CA GLY A 157 -18.49 -19.00 25.77
C GLY A 157 -18.63 -18.73 27.27
N GLU A 158 -18.94 -17.49 27.66
CA GLU A 158 -19.16 -17.10 29.06
C GLU A 158 -20.47 -17.65 29.66
N SER A 159 -21.44 -18.07 28.84
CA SER A 159 -22.69 -18.68 29.31
C SER A 159 -22.59 -20.19 29.61
N HIS A 160 -21.43 -20.78 29.34
CA HIS A 160 -21.14 -22.21 29.52
C HIS A 160 -20.02 -22.50 30.54
N GLU A 161 -19.51 -21.48 31.23
CA GLU A 161 -18.72 -21.58 32.47
C GLU A 161 -19.58 -21.20 33.69
#